data_AF-A0A557SHR7-F1
#
_entry.id   AF-A0A557SHR7-F1
#
_cell.length_a   1.000
_cell.length_b   1.000
_cell.length_c   1.000
_cell.angle_alpha   90.00
_cell.angle_beta   90.00
_cell.angle_gamma   90.00
#
_symmetry.space_group_name_H-M   'P 1'
#
loop_
_entity.id
_entity.type
_entity.pdbx_description
1 polymer ?
#
loop_
_entity_poly.entity_id
_entity_poly.type
_entity_poly.pdbx_seq_one_letter_code
_entity_poly.pdbx_strand_id
1 'polypeptide(L)'
;MDNNRDDIAEMMGGYSQASGPGMVEGPLRYLVHRPPLTLPPYATVREALAMLNQMQAETLVIVDSEYHLPLGIVTLNDLVYAITLDGGGLDEPIASMMTAAPLSLPADAPAHRATVLMAKRGIRHVVLLEPDGSLYNVISRADLFGLRGGGADALAETVTAALDVESMANAADAIRKRGAELFTGGMSAEGICHWMSALNDLVVMRIIELIEDEFDLPAIPWCWMVMGSEGRLEQTFSTDQDNGLIFLADDETEAATLRDAFLPFARAVNKGLDACGFTLCRGGIMASNPKWCLSLDEWKTQFTHWMRVPDPKALLNSNIFFDFRPLYGRYELVDELRNWLLPQPPEHARFLRALAEEALTCSPPLGWTGGFIYDGDIENPHSIDLKRFGARPFVDAARIWSLMYGVWATNTGDRLRAVAEPLNLSAEQIAGEVESFYLIQRFRFRQQIVAEDPDDVNRVDPDELNELHRLMLKEAFKQAKKLQLRLKLQHGL
;
A
#
# COMPACT_ATOMS: atom_id res chain seq x y z
N MET A 1 -35.23 6.94 -38.65
CA MET A 1 -36.29 7.57 -37.82
C MET A 1 -37.04 6.40 -37.23
N ASP A 2 -37.03 6.06 -35.97
CA ASP A 2 -36.47 6.56 -34.71
C ASP A 2 -36.39 5.29 -33.86
N ASN A 3 -35.22 4.91 -33.33
CA ASN A 3 -35.07 3.89 -32.27
C ASN A 3 -33.59 3.66 -31.92
N ASN A 4 -32.78 4.73 -31.88
CA ASN A 4 -31.37 4.57 -31.51
C ASN A 4 -30.84 5.72 -30.63
N ARG A 5 -31.74 6.43 -29.93
CA ARG A 5 -31.37 7.54 -29.03
C ARG A 5 -31.52 7.19 -27.55
N ASP A 6 -32.31 6.18 -27.20
CA ASP A 6 -32.54 5.81 -25.81
C ASP A 6 -31.49 4.79 -25.29
N ASP A 7 -30.93 3.93 -26.16
CA ASP A 7 -29.89 2.96 -25.76
C ASP A 7 -28.51 3.59 -25.52
N ILE A 8 -28.24 4.78 -26.08
CA ILE A 8 -27.00 5.53 -25.83
C ILE A 8 -27.08 6.28 -24.49
N ALA A 9 -28.28 6.61 -24.01
CA ALA A 9 -28.46 7.28 -22.72
C ALA A 9 -28.25 6.31 -21.54
N GLU A 10 -28.56 5.02 -21.70
CA GLU A 10 -28.31 4.00 -20.66
C GLU A 10 -26.84 3.55 -20.57
N MET A 11 -26.07 3.54 -21.66
CA MET A 11 -24.62 3.26 -21.60
C MET A 11 -23.75 4.46 -21.16
N MET A 12 -24.28 5.68 -21.23
CA MET A 12 -23.55 6.92 -20.89
C MET A 12 -23.88 7.47 -19.48
N GLY A 13 -24.78 6.83 -18.74
CA GLY A 13 -25.17 7.22 -17.38
C GLY A 13 -24.08 7.03 -16.29
N GLY A 14 -22.92 6.46 -16.63
CA GLY A 14 -21.80 6.22 -15.71
C GLY A 14 -20.74 7.32 -15.62
N TYR A 15 -20.78 8.35 -16.48
CA TYR A 15 -19.84 9.47 -16.46
C TYR A 15 -20.41 10.73 -15.77
N SER A 16 -21.23 10.54 -14.74
CA SER A 16 -21.39 11.59 -13.74
C SER A 16 -20.07 11.72 -13.00
N GLN A 17 -19.60 12.95 -12.81
CA GLN A 17 -18.58 13.32 -11.83
C GLN A 17 -19.07 12.93 -10.42
N ALA A 18 -19.04 11.65 -10.11
CA ALA A 18 -18.92 11.18 -8.76
C ALA A 18 -17.43 11.29 -8.47
N SER A 19 -17.03 12.42 -7.89
CA SER A 19 -15.96 12.42 -6.90
C SER A 19 -16.37 11.44 -5.79
N GLY A 20 -16.20 10.14 -6.06
CA GLY A 20 -16.15 9.13 -5.02
C GLY A 20 -14.97 9.44 -4.11
N PRO A 21 -14.97 8.97 -2.86
CA PRO A 21 -13.89 9.27 -1.93
C PRO A 21 -12.61 8.67 -2.52
N GLY A 22 -11.80 9.51 -3.16
CA GLY A 22 -10.45 9.17 -3.53
C GLY A 22 -9.75 8.79 -2.24
N MET A 23 -9.25 7.57 -2.19
CA MET A 23 -8.49 7.07 -1.07
C MET A 23 -7.13 7.79 -1.13
N VAL A 24 -7.00 8.86 -0.35
CA VAL A 24 -5.79 9.70 -0.34
C VAL A 24 -4.73 9.00 0.51
N GLU A 25 -3.78 8.31 -0.13
CA GLU A 25 -2.58 7.87 0.59
C GLU A 25 -1.63 9.06 0.83
N GLY A 26 -1.25 9.16 2.10
CA GLY A 26 -0.63 10.30 2.75
C GLY A 26 -0.81 10.11 4.27
N PRO A 27 -0.33 11.03 5.11
CA PRO A 27 -0.60 10.97 6.55
C PRO A 27 -2.09 10.74 6.85
N LEU A 28 -2.39 10.00 7.93
CA LEU A 28 -3.74 9.61 8.36
C LEU A 28 -4.75 10.76 8.31
N ARG A 29 -4.29 12.00 8.52
CA ARG A 29 -5.09 13.22 8.40
C ARG A 29 -5.86 13.38 7.09
N TYR A 30 -5.34 12.82 5.99
CA TYR A 30 -5.98 12.91 4.67
C TYR A 30 -7.02 11.83 4.40
N LEU A 31 -7.04 10.75 5.20
CA LEU A 31 -8.04 9.69 5.11
C LEU A 31 -9.33 10.04 5.86
N VAL A 32 -9.36 11.18 6.54
CA VAL A 32 -10.52 11.57 7.31
C VAL A 32 -11.50 12.37 6.48
N HIS A 33 -12.71 11.83 6.32
CA HIS A 33 -13.76 12.45 5.50
C HIS A 33 -14.85 13.16 6.31
N ARG A 34 -14.87 13.00 7.64
CA ARG A 34 -15.88 13.60 8.52
C ARG A 34 -15.22 14.09 9.82
N PRO A 35 -15.72 15.20 10.40
CA PRO A 35 -15.27 15.62 11.74
C PRO A 35 -15.64 14.54 12.78
N PRO A 36 -14.84 14.39 13.85
CA PRO A 36 -15.13 13.41 14.88
C PRO A 36 -16.39 13.84 15.63
N LEU A 37 -17.26 12.88 15.97
CA LEU A 37 -18.30 13.15 16.95
C LEU A 37 -17.66 13.16 18.33
N THR A 38 -17.94 14.22 19.08
CA THR A 38 -17.39 14.42 20.42
C THR A 38 -18.45 14.83 21.42
N LEU A 39 -18.26 14.40 22.67
CA LEU A 39 -19.05 14.84 23.82
C LEU A 39 -18.14 15.07 25.04
N PRO A 40 -18.52 15.97 25.96
CA PRO A 40 -17.83 16.12 27.23
C PRO A 40 -18.12 14.93 28.16
N PRO A 41 -17.26 14.66 29.16
CA PRO A 41 -17.40 13.49 30.04
C PRO A 41 -18.68 13.48 30.89
N TYR A 42 -19.28 14.65 31.11
CA TYR A 42 -20.52 14.83 31.88
C TYR A 42 -21.80 14.73 31.03
N ALA A 43 -21.70 14.60 29.70
CA ALA A 43 -22.85 14.34 28.84
C ALA A 43 -23.49 13.00 29.23
N THR A 44 -24.79 12.87 29.03
CA THR A 44 -25.53 11.65 29.39
C THR A 44 -25.41 10.57 28.32
N VAL A 45 -25.59 9.32 28.71
CA VAL A 45 -25.71 8.18 27.77
C VAL A 45 -26.82 8.41 26.74
N ARG A 46 -27.93 9.02 27.15
CA ARG A 46 -29.04 9.40 26.28
C ARG A 46 -28.60 10.38 25.19
N GLU A 47 -27.82 11.40 25.53
CA GLU A 47 -27.28 12.37 24.58
C GLU A 47 -26.31 11.70 23.60
N ALA A 48 -25.46 10.79 24.09
CA ALA A 48 -24.56 10.00 23.24
C ALA A 48 -25.33 9.15 22.22
N LEU A 49 -26.35 8.39 22.66
CA LEU A 49 -27.20 7.59 21.77
C LEU A 49 -27.96 8.45 20.75
N ALA A 50 -28.51 9.59 21.19
CA ALA A 50 -29.20 10.52 20.31
C ALA A 50 -28.26 11.07 19.22
N MET A 51 -27.04 11.44 19.59
CA MET A 51 -26.03 11.96 18.67
C MET A 51 -25.54 10.89 17.68
N LEU A 52 -25.25 9.67 18.15
CA LEU A 52 -24.88 8.54 17.28
C LEU A 52 -25.98 8.24 16.26
N ASN A 53 -27.24 8.20 16.71
CA ASN A 53 -28.37 7.94 15.83
C ASN A 53 -28.62 9.09 14.84
N GLN A 54 -28.59 10.35 15.29
CA GLN A 54 -28.81 11.51 14.42
C GLN A 54 -27.75 11.63 13.34
N MET A 55 -26.50 11.35 13.69
CA MET A 55 -25.35 11.48 12.79
C MET A 55 -25.05 10.20 12.00
N GLN A 56 -25.81 9.12 12.26
CA GLN A 56 -25.63 7.79 11.66
C GLN A 56 -24.17 7.33 11.80
N ALA A 57 -23.65 7.43 13.02
CA ALA A 57 -22.28 7.09 13.37
C ALA A 57 -22.25 5.98 14.41
N GLU A 58 -21.14 5.24 14.44
CA GLU A 58 -20.96 4.08 15.32
C GLU A 58 -20.08 4.38 16.53
N THR A 59 -19.43 5.54 16.55
CA THR A 59 -18.39 5.91 17.52
C THR A 59 -18.46 7.37 17.92
N LEU A 60 -18.12 7.62 19.19
CA LEU A 60 -18.00 8.92 19.84
C LEU A 60 -16.68 8.98 20.62
N VAL A 61 -15.98 10.11 20.54
CA VAL A 61 -14.79 10.36 21.38
C VAL A 61 -15.18 11.30 22.51
N ILE A 62 -14.88 10.90 23.75
CA ILE A 62 -15.12 11.72 24.92
C ILE A 62 -13.92 12.63 25.11
N VAL A 63 -14.14 13.94 25.10
CA VAL A 63 -13.07 14.93 25.14
C VAL A 63 -13.20 15.84 26.35
N ASP A 64 -12.05 16.27 26.88
CA ASP A 64 -12.01 17.38 27.81
C ASP A 64 -12.45 18.69 27.13
N SER A 65 -13.17 19.54 27.87
CA SER A 65 -13.73 20.79 27.36
C SER A 65 -12.72 21.94 27.25
N GLU A 66 -11.59 21.88 27.95
CA GLU A 66 -10.60 22.96 28.01
C GLU A 66 -9.48 22.77 26.97
N TYR A 67 -8.96 21.55 26.81
CA TYR A 67 -7.80 21.24 25.97
C TYR A 67 -8.11 20.31 24.78
N HIS A 68 -9.38 19.90 24.62
CA HIS A 68 -9.80 18.95 23.57
C HIS A 68 -9.02 17.62 23.58
N LEU A 69 -8.58 17.20 24.77
CA LEU A 69 -7.85 15.95 24.96
C LEU A 69 -8.82 14.76 24.93
N PRO A 70 -8.53 13.67 24.20
CA PRO A 70 -9.38 12.49 24.18
C PRO A 70 -9.24 11.69 25.47
N LEU A 71 -10.28 11.74 26.30
CA LEU A 71 -10.37 11.03 27.58
C LEU A 71 -10.80 9.57 27.41
N GLY A 72 -11.62 9.29 26.39
CA GLY A 72 -12.15 7.96 26.13
C GLY A 72 -12.82 7.83 24.77
N ILE A 73 -13.18 6.60 24.41
CA ILE A 73 -13.98 6.29 23.23
C ILE A 73 -15.18 5.42 23.61
N VAL A 74 -16.29 5.63 22.93
CA VAL A 74 -17.53 4.86 23.11
C VAL A 74 -18.02 4.41 21.75
N THR A 75 -18.36 3.14 21.60
CA THR A 75 -19.09 2.62 20.44
C THR A 75 -20.57 2.45 20.76
N LEU A 76 -21.43 2.45 19.73
CA LEU A 76 -22.85 2.14 19.90
C LEU A 76 -23.04 0.75 20.56
N ASN A 77 -22.19 -0.21 20.22
CA ASN A 77 -22.25 -1.56 20.77
C ASN A 77 -21.91 -1.57 22.27
N ASP A 78 -20.93 -0.78 22.71
CA ASP A 78 -20.56 -0.67 24.13
C ASP A 78 -21.73 -0.10 24.94
N LEU A 79 -22.44 0.91 24.42
CA LEU A 79 -23.60 1.49 25.10
C LEU A 79 -24.78 0.52 25.18
N VAL A 80 -25.07 -0.19 24.09
CA VAL A 80 -26.13 -1.20 24.09
C VAL A 80 -25.81 -2.30 25.12
N TYR A 81 -24.56 -2.77 25.15
CA TYR A 81 -24.10 -3.74 26.14
C TYR A 81 -24.25 -3.21 27.58
N ALA A 82 -23.72 -2.03 27.87
CA ALA A 82 -23.72 -1.43 29.20
C ALA A 82 -25.14 -1.18 29.75
N ILE A 83 -26.08 -0.74 28.90
CA ILE A 83 -27.47 -0.49 29.31
C ILE A 83 -28.23 -1.80 29.54
N THR A 84 -28.00 -2.80 28.68
CA THR A 84 -28.83 -4.02 28.68
C THR A 84 -28.33 -5.10 29.63
N LEU A 85 -27.00 -5.21 29.81
CA LEU A 85 -26.38 -6.30 30.57
C LEU A 85 -25.80 -5.82 31.90
N ASP A 86 -25.23 -4.61 31.94
CA ASP A 86 -24.61 -4.05 33.15
C ASP A 86 -25.56 -3.13 33.95
N GLY A 87 -26.79 -2.93 33.46
CA GLY A 87 -27.83 -2.16 34.16
C GLY A 87 -27.59 -0.64 34.19
N GLY A 88 -26.75 -0.12 33.29
CA GLY A 88 -26.44 1.30 33.21
C GLY A 88 -27.65 2.19 32.88
N GLY A 89 -27.78 3.31 33.59
CA GLY A 89 -28.84 4.29 33.40
C GLY A 89 -28.63 5.21 32.20
N LEU A 90 -29.70 5.55 31.48
CA LEU A 90 -29.64 6.48 30.35
C LEU A 90 -29.24 7.91 30.74
N ASP A 91 -29.44 8.29 31.99
CA ASP A 91 -29.15 9.63 32.51
C ASP A 91 -27.80 9.67 33.25
N GLU A 92 -27.03 8.57 33.23
CA GLU A 92 -25.68 8.52 33.79
C GLU A 92 -24.68 9.25 32.89
N PRO A 93 -23.59 9.81 33.47
CA PRO A 93 -22.52 10.42 32.69
C PRO A 93 -21.83 9.40 31.77
N ILE A 94 -21.62 9.78 30.52
CA ILE A 94 -21.01 8.95 29.48
C ILE A 94 -19.59 8.50 29.84
N ALA A 95 -18.87 9.27 30.65
CA ALA A 95 -17.54 8.90 31.15
C ALA A 95 -17.54 7.61 32.00
N SER A 96 -18.69 7.20 32.55
CA SER A 96 -18.81 5.93 33.28
C SER A 96 -18.84 4.70 32.38
N MET A 97 -19.13 4.89 31.08
CA MET A 97 -19.31 3.80 30.10
C MET A 97 -18.31 3.89 28.93
N MET A 98 -17.29 4.74 29.04
CA MET A 98 -16.26 4.88 28.00
C MET A 98 -15.10 3.90 28.20
N THR A 99 -14.49 3.49 27.10
CA THR A 99 -13.15 2.92 27.14
C THR A 99 -12.16 4.07 27.34
N ALA A 100 -11.60 4.18 28.55
CA ALA A 100 -10.62 5.22 28.88
C ALA A 100 -9.29 5.00 28.17
N ALA A 101 -8.54 6.09 27.96
CA ALA A 101 -7.23 6.09 27.30
C ALA A 101 -7.26 5.35 25.93
N PRO A 102 -8.01 5.88 24.95
CA PRO A 102 -8.19 5.22 23.68
C PRO A 102 -6.85 5.09 22.95
N LEU A 103 -6.67 3.98 22.24
CA LEU A 103 -5.48 3.77 21.43
C LEU A 103 -5.41 4.83 20.33
N SER A 104 -4.25 5.48 20.23
CA SER A 104 -4.08 6.67 19.41
C SER A 104 -2.79 6.66 18.58
N LEU A 105 -2.81 7.37 17.45
CA LEU A 105 -1.66 7.63 16.60
C LEU A 105 -1.58 9.14 16.28
N PRO A 106 -0.39 9.68 15.97
CA PRO A 106 -0.28 11.01 15.37
C PRO A 106 -1.10 11.09 14.09
N ALA A 107 -1.78 12.21 13.85
CA ALA A 107 -2.54 12.46 12.63
C ALA A 107 -1.64 12.42 11.37
N ASP A 108 -0.34 12.71 11.54
CA ASP A 108 0.65 12.62 10.48
C ASP A 108 1.31 11.24 10.35
N ALA A 109 0.88 10.25 11.15
CA ALA A 109 1.39 8.91 10.99
C ALA A 109 0.90 8.30 9.66
N PRO A 110 1.69 7.41 9.05
CA PRO A 110 1.26 6.69 7.85
C PRO A 110 0.04 5.81 8.10
N ALA A 111 -0.84 5.68 7.11
CA ALA A 111 -2.08 4.89 7.17
C ALA A 111 -1.86 3.44 7.67
N HIS A 112 -0.81 2.78 7.17
CA HIS A 112 -0.48 1.40 7.54
C HIS A 112 -0.29 1.20 9.07
N ARG A 113 0.19 2.22 9.81
CA ARG A 113 0.36 2.10 11.28
C ARG A 113 -0.98 1.88 11.97
N ALA A 114 -2.02 2.56 11.50
CA ALA A 114 -3.36 2.39 12.03
C ALA A 114 -3.91 1.00 11.67
N THR A 115 -3.65 0.50 10.46
CA THR A 115 -4.08 -0.84 10.01
C THR A 115 -3.52 -1.92 10.93
N VAL A 116 -2.22 -1.84 11.22
CA VAL A 116 -1.50 -2.79 12.07
C VAL A 116 -1.98 -2.68 13.52
N LEU A 117 -2.12 -1.47 14.04
CA LEU A 117 -2.62 -1.23 15.40
C LEU A 117 -4.03 -1.81 15.58
N MET A 118 -4.90 -1.60 14.60
CA MET A 118 -6.26 -2.15 14.59
C MET A 118 -6.26 -3.67 14.59
N ALA A 119 -5.50 -4.30 13.70
CA ALA A 119 -5.40 -5.75 13.60
C ALA A 119 -4.85 -6.38 14.89
N LYS A 120 -3.69 -5.90 15.37
CA LYS A 120 -3.02 -6.46 16.56
C LYS A 120 -3.81 -6.31 17.85
N ARG A 121 -4.57 -5.23 17.99
CA ARG A 121 -5.35 -4.94 19.20
C ARG A 121 -6.80 -5.39 19.08
N GLY A 122 -7.21 -5.91 17.92
CA GLY A 122 -8.59 -6.28 17.64
C GLY A 122 -9.56 -5.11 17.73
N ILE A 123 -9.08 -3.87 17.50
CA ILE A 123 -9.89 -2.65 17.59
C ILE A 123 -10.30 -2.18 16.20
N ARG A 124 -11.45 -1.51 16.12
CA ARG A 124 -12.00 -1.00 14.85
C ARG A 124 -11.78 0.49 14.62
N HIS A 125 -11.33 1.21 15.66
CA HIS A 125 -11.21 2.66 15.66
C HIS A 125 -9.90 3.06 16.32
N VAL A 126 -9.20 4.03 15.73
CA VAL A 126 -7.97 4.62 16.27
C VAL A 126 -8.16 6.13 16.36
N VAL A 127 -7.81 6.69 17.51
CA VAL A 127 -7.85 8.14 17.72
C VAL A 127 -6.62 8.78 17.08
N LEU A 128 -6.81 9.86 16.34
CA LEU A 128 -5.75 10.64 15.73
C LEU A 128 -5.48 11.90 16.55
N LEU A 129 -4.22 12.16 16.85
CA LEU A 129 -3.80 13.28 17.69
C LEU A 129 -2.99 14.31 16.90
N GLU A 130 -3.17 15.58 17.21
CA GLU A 130 -2.22 16.63 16.83
C GLU A 130 -0.94 16.54 17.68
N PRO A 131 0.17 17.21 17.28
CA PRO A 131 1.42 17.20 18.05
C PRO A 131 1.31 17.70 19.50
N ASP A 132 0.30 18.51 19.80
CA ASP A 132 0.01 19.00 21.16
C ASP A 132 -0.81 18.02 22.01
N GLY A 133 -1.18 16.86 21.45
CA GLY A 133 -1.97 15.82 22.10
C GLY A 133 -3.49 16.03 22.01
N SER A 134 -3.96 17.12 21.41
CA SER A 134 -5.39 17.35 21.19
C SER A 134 -5.95 16.38 20.15
N LEU A 135 -7.25 16.08 20.25
CA LEU A 135 -7.95 15.23 19.29
C LEU A 135 -7.97 15.91 17.91
N TYR A 136 -7.34 15.29 16.92
CA TYR A 136 -7.53 15.64 15.52
C TYR A 136 -8.81 15.01 14.98
N ASN A 137 -8.90 13.67 15.06
CA ASN A 137 -10.05 12.92 14.55
C ASN A 137 -10.08 11.46 15.04
N VAL A 138 -11.02 10.66 14.56
CA VAL A 138 -11.03 9.20 14.69
C VAL A 138 -11.05 8.58 13.30
N ILE A 139 -10.26 7.52 13.11
CA ILE A 139 -10.29 6.74 11.88
C ILE A 139 -10.79 5.34 12.19
N SER A 140 -11.69 4.83 11.36
CA SER A 140 -12.17 3.45 11.46
C SER A 140 -11.39 2.53 10.53
N ARG A 141 -11.51 1.23 10.76
CA ARG A 141 -11.02 0.19 9.85
C ARG A 141 -11.54 0.42 8.43
N ALA A 142 -12.81 0.79 8.29
CA ALA A 142 -13.43 1.10 7.00
C ALA A 142 -12.81 2.32 6.29
N ASP A 143 -12.27 3.28 7.03
CA ASP A 143 -11.63 4.47 6.45
C ASP A 143 -10.19 4.18 5.98
N LEU A 144 -9.44 3.33 6.71
CA LEU A 144 -8.06 2.97 6.38
C LEU A 144 -7.90 2.18 5.09
N PHE A 145 -8.90 1.36 4.81
CA PHE A 145 -8.85 0.46 3.68
C PHE A 145 -9.71 0.96 2.50
N GLY A 146 -10.26 2.18 2.58
CA GLY A 146 -11.27 2.66 1.62
C GLY A 146 -12.52 1.76 1.59
N LEU A 147 -12.70 0.94 2.63
CA LEU A 147 -13.58 -0.21 2.74
C LEU A 147 -15.00 0.11 3.18
N ARG A 148 -15.52 1.27 2.81
CA ARG A 148 -16.97 1.49 2.95
C ARG A 148 -17.81 0.60 2.00
N GLY A 149 -17.18 -0.32 1.27
CA GLY A 149 -17.82 -1.47 0.63
C GLY A 149 -16.81 -2.60 0.32
N GLY A 150 -17.31 -3.84 0.24
CA GLY A 150 -16.55 -4.95 -0.36
C GLY A 150 -16.28 -6.18 0.53
N GLY A 151 -16.72 -6.21 1.80
CA GLY A 151 -16.65 -7.42 2.64
C GLY A 151 -15.26 -7.74 3.21
N ALA A 152 -14.30 -6.83 3.10
CA ALA A 152 -12.95 -7.06 3.59
C ALA A 152 -12.81 -7.04 5.11
N ASP A 153 -13.77 -6.48 5.85
CA ASP A 153 -13.87 -6.65 7.31
C ASP A 153 -13.95 -8.12 7.70
N ALA A 154 -14.82 -8.89 7.03
CA ALA A 154 -14.98 -10.32 7.25
C ALA A 154 -13.74 -11.12 6.83
N LEU A 155 -13.08 -10.71 5.72
CA LEU A 155 -11.83 -11.33 5.29
C LEU A 155 -10.68 -11.04 6.28
N ALA A 156 -10.56 -9.80 6.76
CA ALA A 156 -9.57 -9.44 7.79
C ALA A 156 -9.79 -10.21 9.09
N GLU A 157 -11.04 -10.38 9.51
CA GLU A 157 -11.39 -11.24 10.65
C GLU A 157 -11.03 -12.71 10.40
N THR A 158 -11.26 -13.21 9.18
CA THR A 158 -10.90 -14.58 8.79
C THR A 158 -9.38 -14.80 8.84
N VAL A 159 -8.60 -13.83 8.34
CA VAL A 159 -7.13 -13.84 8.43
C VAL A 159 -6.69 -13.83 9.89
N THR A 160 -7.22 -12.92 10.70
CA THR A 160 -6.81 -12.80 12.11
C THR A 160 -7.15 -14.06 12.92
N ALA A 161 -8.27 -14.71 12.61
CA ALA A 161 -8.73 -15.92 13.29
C ALA A 161 -8.04 -17.21 12.83
N ALA A 162 -7.28 -17.19 11.73
CA ALA A 162 -6.60 -18.37 11.21
C ALA A 162 -5.54 -18.89 12.20
N LEU A 163 -5.50 -20.22 12.37
CA LEU A 163 -4.67 -20.90 13.37
C LEU A 163 -3.48 -21.67 12.77
N ASP A 164 -3.42 -21.79 11.45
CA ASP A 164 -2.39 -22.53 10.72
C ASP A 164 -2.22 -22.00 9.28
N VAL A 165 -1.13 -22.43 8.64
CA VAL A 165 -0.78 -22.00 7.27
C VAL A 165 -1.80 -22.49 6.23
N GLU A 166 -2.46 -23.63 6.46
CA GLU A 166 -3.49 -24.15 5.56
C GLU A 166 -4.74 -23.23 5.55
N SER A 167 -5.19 -22.82 6.73
CA SER A 167 -6.27 -21.84 6.90
C SER A 167 -5.89 -20.49 6.29
N MET A 168 -4.62 -20.08 6.43
CA MET A 168 -4.11 -18.87 5.79
C MET A 168 -4.12 -18.95 4.26
N ALA A 169 -3.81 -20.11 3.68
CA ALA A 169 -3.88 -20.30 2.23
C ALA A 169 -5.30 -20.14 1.69
N ASN A 170 -6.29 -20.67 2.41
CA ASN A 170 -7.71 -20.48 2.10
C ASN A 170 -8.14 -19.00 2.22
N ALA A 171 -7.68 -18.29 3.25
CA ALA A 171 -7.96 -16.86 3.42
C ALA A 171 -7.36 -16.01 2.29
N ALA A 172 -6.10 -16.27 1.93
CA ALA A 172 -5.42 -15.58 0.82
C ALA A 172 -6.12 -15.83 -0.53
N ASP A 173 -6.61 -17.05 -0.76
CA ASP A 173 -7.40 -17.37 -1.95
C ASP A 173 -8.75 -16.64 -1.98
N ALA A 174 -9.45 -16.58 -0.84
CA ALA A 174 -10.70 -15.83 -0.71
C ALA A 174 -10.48 -14.32 -0.97
N ILE A 175 -9.37 -13.75 -0.51
CA ILE A 175 -8.98 -12.36 -0.79
C ILE A 175 -8.81 -12.15 -2.30
N ARG A 176 -8.04 -13.00 -2.99
CA ARG A 176 -7.84 -12.89 -4.45
C ARG A 176 -9.16 -12.97 -5.22
N LYS A 177 -10.00 -13.96 -4.91
CA LYS A 177 -11.32 -14.13 -5.54
C LYS A 177 -12.20 -12.91 -5.33
N ARG A 178 -12.26 -12.39 -4.10
CA ARG A 178 -13.05 -11.21 -3.79
C ARG A 178 -12.52 -9.95 -4.48
N GLY A 179 -11.21 -9.78 -4.56
CA GLY A 179 -10.59 -8.70 -5.32
C GLY A 179 -10.98 -8.73 -6.81
N ALA A 180 -10.97 -9.91 -7.42
CA ALA A 180 -11.41 -10.08 -8.82
C ALA A 180 -12.89 -9.75 -9.02
N GLU A 181 -13.77 -10.14 -8.08
CA GLU A 181 -15.19 -9.76 -8.08
C GLU A 181 -15.38 -8.25 -7.97
N LEU A 182 -14.67 -7.59 -7.06
CA LEU A 182 -14.74 -6.14 -6.86
C LEU A 182 -14.26 -5.37 -8.09
N PHE A 183 -13.17 -5.82 -8.70
CA PHE A 183 -12.67 -5.24 -9.95
C PHE A 183 -13.69 -5.37 -11.09
N THR A 184 -14.27 -6.57 -11.24
CA THR A 184 -15.31 -6.84 -12.24
C THR A 184 -16.58 -6.01 -11.96
N GLY A 185 -16.87 -5.78 -10.68
CA GLY A 185 -17.96 -4.91 -10.20
C GLY A 185 -17.70 -3.41 -10.37
N GLY A 186 -16.56 -3.00 -10.93
CA GLY A 186 -16.28 -1.61 -11.29
C GLY A 186 -15.40 -0.83 -10.32
N MET A 187 -14.80 -1.47 -9.30
CA MET A 187 -13.81 -0.82 -8.45
C MET A 187 -12.62 -0.32 -9.29
N SER A 188 -12.08 0.86 -8.94
CA SER A 188 -10.95 1.45 -9.65
C SER A 188 -9.68 0.60 -9.49
N ALA A 189 -8.76 0.70 -10.44
CA ALA A 189 -7.49 -0.02 -10.38
C ALA A 189 -6.63 0.42 -9.18
N GLU A 190 -6.63 1.72 -8.86
CA GLU A 190 -6.00 2.26 -7.65
C GLU A 190 -6.62 1.66 -6.38
N GLY A 191 -7.95 1.63 -6.30
CA GLY A 191 -8.66 1.02 -5.16
C GLY A 191 -8.33 -0.47 -4.99
N ILE A 192 -8.25 -1.23 -6.09
CA ILE A 192 -7.89 -2.65 -6.05
C ILE A 192 -6.44 -2.86 -5.59
N CYS A 193 -5.48 -2.05 -6.05
CA CYS A 193 -4.09 -2.11 -5.58
C CYS A 193 -4.03 -1.97 -4.04
N HIS A 194 -4.66 -0.92 -3.50
CA HIS A 194 -4.65 -0.66 -2.06
C HIS A 194 -5.39 -1.75 -1.29
N TRP A 195 -6.57 -2.16 -1.76
CA TRP A 195 -7.37 -3.22 -1.15
C TRP A 195 -6.61 -4.54 -1.06
N MET A 196 -5.99 -4.96 -2.16
CA MET A 196 -5.18 -6.18 -2.23
C MET A 196 -3.97 -6.08 -1.30
N SER A 197 -3.22 -4.98 -1.38
CA SER A 197 -2.00 -4.80 -0.59
C SER A 197 -2.29 -4.79 0.92
N ALA A 198 -3.37 -4.14 1.34
CA ALA A 198 -3.70 -4.03 2.75
C ALA A 198 -4.18 -5.37 3.35
N LEU A 199 -4.92 -6.19 2.59
CA LEU A 199 -5.30 -7.54 3.05
C LEU A 199 -4.14 -8.53 2.97
N ASN A 200 -3.28 -8.42 1.95
CA ASN A 200 -2.07 -9.22 1.86
C ASN A 200 -1.11 -8.92 3.01
N ASP A 201 -0.98 -7.67 3.43
CA ASP A 201 -0.21 -7.29 4.62
C ASP A 201 -0.69 -8.03 5.88
N LEU A 202 -2.02 -8.13 6.08
CA LEU A 202 -2.59 -8.91 7.18
C LEU A 202 -2.22 -10.39 7.06
N VAL A 203 -2.25 -10.94 5.85
CA VAL A 203 -1.86 -12.33 5.60
C VAL A 203 -0.39 -12.56 5.96
N VAL A 204 0.51 -11.68 5.49
CA VAL A 204 1.94 -11.79 5.78
C VAL A 204 2.20 -11.64 7.28
N MET A 205 1.62 -10.64 7.94
CA MET A 205 1.75 -10.46 9.38
C MET A 205 1.27 -11.68 10.16
N ARG A 206 0.11 -12.25 9.79
CA ARG A 206 -0.42 -13.42 10.49
C ARG A 206 0.43 -14.67 10.30
N ILE A 207 0.96 -14.88 9.09
CA ILE A 207 1.89 -15.99 8.82
C ILE A 207 3.17 -15.82 9.64
N ILE A 208 3.68 -14.60 9.76
CA ILE A 208 4.82 -14.30 10.63
C ILE A 208 4.50 -14.67 12.09
N GLU A 209 3.35 -14.25 12.62
CA GLU A 209 2.93 -14.56 13.99
C GLU A 209 2.81 -16.07 14.25
N LEU A 210 2.13 -16.79 13.35
CA LEU A 210 1.95 -18.25 13.46
C LEU A 210 3.29 -19.00 13.49
N ILE A 211 4.26 -18.52 12.73
CA ILE A 211 5.57 -19.16 12.60
C ILE A 211 6.50 -18.71 13.73
N GLU A 212 6.40 -17.45 14.19
CA GLU A 212 7.22 -16.91 15.29
C GLU A 212 7.13 -17.78 16.54
N ASP A 213 5.94 -18.31 16.86
CA ASP A 213 5.70 -19.19 18.01
C ASP A 213 6.49 -20.52 17.95
N GLU A 214 7.01 -20.92 16.79
CA GLU A 214 7.80 -22.14 16.60
C GLU A 214 9.31 -21.93 16.74
N PHE A 215 9.78 -20.68 16.86
CA PHE A 215 11.21 -20.33 16.87
C PHE A 215 11.61 -19.58 18.15
N ASP A 216 12.78 -19.94 18.69
CA ASP A 216 13.43 -19.18 19.75
C ASP A 216 14.20 -18.00 19.14
N LEU A 217 13.49 -16.90 18.90
CA LEU A 217 14.08 -15.71 18.27
C LEU A 217 14.91 -14.89 19.27
N PRO A 218 16.04 -14.31 18.83
CA PRO A 218 16.81 -13.40 19.66
C PRO A 218 15.95 -12.24 20.19
N ALA A 219 16.04 -11.95 21.50
CA ALA A 219 15.28 -10.90 22.18
C ALA A 219 15.83 -9.48 21.91
N ILE A 220 16.11 -9.18 20.64
CA ILE A 220 16.61 -7.88 20.17
C ILE A 220 15.57 -7.23 19.24
N PRO A 221 15.59 -5.89 19.07
CA PRO A 221 14.73 -5.25 18.09
C PRO A 221 14.99 -5.75 16.67
N TRP A 222 13.95 -6.23 15.99
CA TRP A 222 13.98 -6.59 14.57
C TRP A 222 12.68 -6.19 13.88
N CYS A 223 12.72 -6.01 12.56
CA CYS A 223 11.57 -5.71 11.74
C CYS A 223 11.64 -6.47 10.41
N TRP A 224 10.54 -7.10 10.04
CA TRP A 224 10.27 -7.53 8.67
C TRP A 224 9.91 -6.30 7.83
N MET A 225 10.60 -6.16 6.71
CA MET A 225 10.40 -5.10 5.73
C MET A 225 9.92 -5.71 4.43
N VAL A 226 9.08 -4.96 3.73
CA VAL A 226 8.61 -5.31 2.38
C VAL A 226 9.01 -4.22 1.40
N MET A 227 9.20 -4.61 0.16
CA MET A 227 9.73 -3.77 -0.92
C MET A 227 9.07 -4.15 -2.25
N GLY A 228 9.52 -3.57 -3.36
CA GLY A 228 8.88 -3.80 -4.65
C GLY A 228 7.40 -3.40 -4.61
N SER A 229 6.52 -4.14 -5.30
CA SER A 229 5.08 -3.80 -5.35
C SER A 229 4.38 -3.86 -3.99
N GLU A 230 4.83 -4.71 -3.08
CA GLU A 230 4.31 -4.77 -1.71
C GLU A 230 4.69 -3.53 -0.92
N GLY A 231 5.95 -3.10 -1.05
CA GLY A 231 6.44 -1.86 -0.46
C GLY A 231 5.77 -0.59 -1.01
N ARG A 232 5.35 -0.61 -2.28
CA ARG A 232 4.62 0.48 -2.93
C ARG A 232 3.10 0.45 -2.73
N LEU A 233 2.55 -0.58 -2.07
CA LEU A 233 1.09 -0.78 -1.94
C LEU A 233 0.39 -0.93 -3.31
N GLU A 234 1.07 -1.58 -4.24
CA GLU A 234 0.65 -1.81 -5.64
C GLU A 234 0.52 -3.30 -5.98
N GLN A 235 0.26 -4.15 -4.98
CA GLN A 235 0.10 -5.59 -5.23
C GLN A 235 -1.12 -5.87 -6.12
N THR A 236 -0.96 -6.91 -6.92
CA THR A 236 -1.97 -7.36 -7.88
C THR A 236 -2.44 -8.79 -7.58
N PHE A 237 -3.31 -9.39 -8.40
CA PHE A 237 -3.82 -10.75 -8.13
C PHE A 237 -2.73 -11.83 -8.23
N SER A 238 -1.69 -11.54 -9.00
CA SER A 238 -0.44 -12.30 -9.05
C SER A 238 0.69 -11.46 -8.47
N THR A 239 1.38 -11.98 -7.46
CA THR A 239 2.52 -11.31 -6.81
C THR A 239 3.55 -12.34 -6.38
N ASP A 240 4.82 -11.94 -6.46
CA ASP A 240 5.96 -12.59 -5.83
C ASP A 240 6.26 -11.93 -4.47
N GLN A 241 7.21 -12.52 -3.76
CA GLN A 241 7.69 -12.05 -2.47
C GLN A 241 8.90 -11.14 -2.62
N ASP A 242 8.78 -9.89 -2.17
CA ASP A 242 9.88 -8.93 -2.10
C ASP A 242 10.02 -8.43 -0.65
N ASN A 243 10.87 -9.10 0.14
CA ASN A 243 11.01 -8.79 1.57
C ASN A 243 12.46 -8.92 2.09
N GLY A 244 12.68 -8.32 3.25
CA GLY A 244 13.95 -8.36 3.98
C GLY A 244 13.72 -8.26 5.48
N LEU A 245 14.76 -8.55 6.27
CA LEU A 245 14.75 -8.45 7.72
C LEU A 245 15.84 -7.47 8.14
N ILE A 246 15.47 -6.51 8.99
CA ILE A 246 16.37 -5.56 9.64
C ILE A 246 16.41 -5.85 11.13
N PHE A 247 17.59 -5.80 11.74
CA PHE A 247 17.74 -6.00 13.18
C PHE A 247 18.82 -5.10 13.78
N LEU A 248 18.79 -4.92 15.10
CA LEU A 248 19.84 -4.20 15.82
C LEU A 248 20.99 -5.14 16.18
N ALA A 249 22.23 -4.67 16.03
CA ALA A 249 23.45 -5.35 16.46
C ALA A 249 24.47 -4.29 16.87
N ASP A 250 25.30 -4.59 17.87
CA ASP A 250 26.35 -3.70 18.38
C ASP A 250 27.60 -3.73 17.49
N ASP A 251 27.90 -4.87 16.86
CA ASP A 251 29.04 -5.03 15.94
C ASP A 251 28.81 -6.10 14.85
N GLU A 252 29.75 -6.20 13.90
CA GLU A 252 29.68 -7.15 12.77
C GLU A 252 29.68 -8.63 13.20
N THR A 253 30.31 -8.96 14.33
CA THR A 253 30.38 -10.34 14.84
C THR A 253 29.04 -10.75 15.43
N GLU A 254 28.43 -9.86 16.22
CA GLU A 254 27.07 -10.04 16.70
C GLU A 254 26.09 -10.08 15.52
N ALA A 255 26.25 -9.21 14.52
CA ALA A 255 25.37 -9.18 13.37
C ALA A 255 25.36 -10.51 12.59
N ALA A 256 26.54 -11.11 12.38
CA ALA A 256 26.64 -12.43 11.77
C ALA A 256 25.93 -13.51 12.60
N THR A 257 26.11 -13.49 13.93
CA THR A 257 25.48 -14.45 14.86
C THR A 257 23.96 -14.32 14.85
N LEU A 258 23.44 -13.10 14.95
CA LEU A 258 22.01 -12.81 14.92
C LEU A 258 21.38 -13.20 13.59
N ARG A 259 22.05 -12.89 12.46
CA ARG A 259 21.59 -13.31 11.13
C ARG A 259 21.41 -14.83 11.06
N ASP A 260 22.40 -15.59 11.52
CA ASP A 260 22.32 -17.06 11.51
C ASP A 260 21.15 -17.59 12.36
N ALA A 261 20.79 -16.89 13.43
CA ALA A 261 19.62 -17.19 14.25
C ALA A 261 18.28 -16.84 13.56
N PHE A 262 18.20 -15.72 12.82
CA PHE A 262 16.97 -15.32 12.11
C PHE A 262 16.71 -16.10 10.82
N LEU A 263 17.75 -16.58 10.15
CA LEU A 263 17.64 -17.20 8.83
C LEU A 263 16.72 -18.45 8.78
N PRO A 264 16.73 -19.38 9.76
CA PRO A 264 15.76 -20.48 9.83
C PRO A 264 14.32 -20.00 9.89
N PHE A 265 14.03 -19.01 10.73
CA PHE A 265 12.71 -18.39 10.87
C PHE A 265 12.28 -17.71 9.57
N ALA A 266 13.14 -16.87 8.98
CA ALA A 266 12.83 -16.19 7.72
C ALA A 266 12.53 -17.18 6.58
N ARG A 267 13.27 -18.30 6.52
CA ARG A 267 12.97 -19.41 5.58
C ARG A 267 11.61 -20.04 5.82
N ALA A 268 11.22 -20.26 7.07
CA ALA A 268 9.91 -20.80 7.40
C ALA A 268 8.79 -19.82 6.98
N VAL A 269 8.95 -18.53 7.29
CA VAL A 269 8.00 -17.48 6.87
C VAL A 269 7.86 -17.43 5.36
N ASN A 270 8.97 -17.34 4.60
CA ASN A 270 8.89 -17.30 3.14
C ASN A 270 8.23 -18.55 2.54
N LYS A 271 8.39 -19.74 3.15
CA LYS A 271 7.69 -20.96 2.74
C LYS A 271 6.20 -20.93 3.08
N GLY A 272 5.82 -20.40 4.24
CA GLY A 272 4.42 -20.21 4.60
C GLY A 272 3.69 -19.26 3.66
N LEU A 273 4.37 -18.17 3.27
CA LEU A 273 3.89 -17.23 2.25
C LEU A 273 3.70 -17.92 0.88
N ASP A 274 4.68 -18.73 0.45
CA ASP A 274 4.59 -19.49 -0.80
C ASP A 274 3.40 -20.46 -0.81
N ALA A 275 3.16 -21.16 0.30
CA ALA A 275 1.98 -22.02 0.48
C ALA A 275 0.66 -21.26 0.40
N CYS A 276 0.64 -19.94 0.67
CA CYS A 276 -0.53 -19.08 0.55
C CYS A 276 -0.69 -18.43 -0.84
N GLY A 277 0.18 -18.77 -1.78
CA GLY A 277 0.16 -18.27 -3.16
C GLY A 277 1.01 -17.02 -3.41
N PHE A 278 1.84 -16.60 -2.45
CA PHE A 278 2.85 -15.56 -2.66
C PHE A 278 4.13 -16.23 -3.14
N THR A 279 4.28 -16.39 -4.45
CA THR A 279 5.37 -17.19 -5.03
C THR A 279 6.76 -16.72 -4.60
N LEU A 280 7.68 -17.67 -4.35
CA LEU A 280 9.08 -17.36 -4.10
C LEU A 280 9.68 -16.52 -5.25
N CYS A 281 10.33 -15.41 -4.89
CA CYS A 281 10.92 -14.52 -5.89
C CYS A 281 12.10 -15.19 -6.62
N ARG A 282 12.01 -15.26 -7.96
CA ARG A 282 13.06 -15.82 -8.84
C ARG A 282 14.40 -15.09 -8.67
N GLY A 283 14.37 -13.80 -8.32
CA GLY A 283 15.56 -12.98 -8.02
C GLY A 283 16.15 -13.18 -6.63
N GLY A 284 15.48 -13.94 -5.76
CA GLY A 284 15.92 -14.22 -4.39
C GLY A 284 15.87 -13.00 -3.47
N ILE A 285 14.96 -12.04 -3.71
CA ILE A 285 14.75 -10.84 -2.89
C ILE A 285 13.83 -11.19 -1.71
N MET A 286 14.32 -12.01 -0.79
CA MET A 286 13.56 -12.50 0.35
C MET A 286 14.43 -12.50 1.61
N ALA A 287 13.81 -12.30 2.78
CA ALA A 287 14.48 -12.29 4.09
C ALA A 287 15.22 -13.60 4.40
N SER A 288 14.80 -14.72 3.80
CA SER A 288 15.51 -16.01 3.86
C SER A 288 16.89 -16.01 3.19
N ASN A 289 17.21 -15.00 2.38
CA ASN A 289 18.51 -14.79 1.77
C ASN A 289 19.40 -14.01 2.74
N PRO A 290 20.60 -14.52 3.12
CA PRO A 290 21.53 -13.82 4.02
C PRO A 290 21.90 -12.40 3.57
N LYS A 291 21.79 -12.09 2.28
CA LYS A 291 22.02 -10.74 1.75
C LYS A 291 20.96 -9.72 2.18
N TRP A 292 19.77 -10.17 2.57
CA TRP A 292 18.61 -9.34 2.90
C TRP A 292 18.11 -9.58 4.32
N CYS A 293 18.86 -10.32 5.13
CA CYS A 293 18.71 -10.42 6.58
C CYS A 293 19.93 -9.74 7.20
N LEU A 294 19.83 -8.44 7.45
CA LEU A 294 20.97 -7.59 7.77
C LEU A 294 20.69 -6.76 9.01
N SER A 295 21.76 -6.40 9.72
CA SER A 295 21.69 -5.38 10.75
C SER A 295 21.38 -4.01 10.14
N LEU A 296 20.93 -3.07 10.96
CA LEU A 296 20.66 -1.68 10.54
C LEU A 296 21.89 -1.03 9.88
N ASP A 297 23.08 -1.20 10.43
CA ASP A 297 24.31 -0.61 9.88
C ASP A 297 24.76 -1.28 8.57
N GLU A 298 24.52 -2.58 8.42
CA GLU A 298 24.72 -3.27 7.16
C GLU A 298 23.75 -2.79 6.08
N TRP A 299 22.48 -2.56 6.41
CA TRP A 299 21.53 -1.92 5.47
C TRP A 299 22.01 -0.53 5.05
N LYS A 300 22.44 0.32 6.00
CA LYS A 300 23.02 1.64 5.69
C LYS A 300 24.22 1.50 4.74
N THR A 301 25.09 0.51 4.99
CA THR A 301 26.25 0.22 4.14
C THR A 301 25.84 -0.20 2.73
N GLN A 302 24.82 -1.06 2.59
CA GLN A 302 24.30 -1.51 1.30
C GLN A 302 23.74 -0.36 0.46
N PHE A 303 22.90 0.50 1.03
CA PHE A 303 22.37 1.67 0.34
C PHE A 303 23.48 2.65 -0.07
N THR A 304 24.44 2.88 0.83
CA THR A 304 25.63 3.71 0.52
C THR A 304 26.39 3.14 -0.67
N HIS A 305 26.59 1.83 -0.72
CA HIS A 305 27.28 1.16 -1.81
C HIS A 305 26.52 1.34 -3.13
N TRP A 306 25.21 1.10 -3.17
CA TRP A 306 24.42 1.27 -4.39
C TRP A 306 24.47 2.69 -4.95
N MET A 307 24.47 3.71 -4.07
CA MET A 307 24.57 5.12 -4.48
C MET A 307 25.98 5.54 -4.92
N ARG A 308 27.03 4.89 -4.40
CA ARG A 308 28.43 5.22 -4.75
C ARG A 308 28.95 4.47 -5.97
N VAL A 309 28.53 3.22 -6.13
CA VAL A 309 28.99 2.31 -7.20
C VAL A 309 27.76 1.76 -7.94
N PRO A 310 27.17 2.54 -8.87
CA PRO A 310 25.96 2.15 -9.61
C PRO A 310 26.28 1.16 -10.73
N ASP A 311 26.81 -0.01 -10.39
CA ASP A 311 26.95 -1.12 -11.34
C ASP A 311 25.56 -1.70 -11.72
N PRO A 312 25.44 -2.53 -12.77
CA PRO A 312 24.15 -3.06 -13.21
C PRO A 312 23.36 -3.78 -12.12
N LYS A 313 24.03 -4.46 -11.18
CA LYS A 313 23.38 -5.17 -10.09
C LYS A 313 22.91 -4.20 -9.00
N ALA A 314 23.69 -3.18 -8.69
CA ALA A 314 23.30 -2.10 -7.80
C ALA A 314 22.06 -1.35 -8.33
N LEU A 315 22.01 -1.08 -9.64
CA LEU A 315 20.85 -0.45 -10.29
C LEU A 315 19.61 -1.35 -10.25
N LEU A 316 19.77 -2.65 -10.56
CA LEU A 316 18.69 -3.62 -10.46
C LEU A 316 18.11 -3.68 -9.04
N ASN A 317 18.98 -3.78 -8.03
CA ASN A 317 18.58 -3.75 -6.63
C ASN A 317 17.89 -2.42 -6.30
N SER A 318 18.41 -1.30 -6.77
CA SER A 318 17.86 0.03 -6.45
C SER A 318 16.41 0.20 -6.93
N ASN A 319 16.02 -0.49 -8.02
CA ASN A 319 14.64 -0.50 -8.51
C ASN A 319 13.66 -1.29 -7.63
N ILE A 320 14.15 -1.98 -6.60
CA ILE A 320 13.34 -2.78 -5.66
C ILE A 320 13.50 -2.23 -4.25
N PHE A 321 14.74 -2.11 -3.77
CA PHE A 321 15.03 -1.81 -2.38
C PHE A 321 14.67 -0.38 -1.97
N PHE A 322 14.66 0.62 -2.87
CA PHE A 322 14.23 1.99 -2.52
C PHE A 322 12.70 2.14 -2.36
N ASP A 323 11.95 1.05 -2.48
CA ASP A 323 10.51 1.01 -2.21
C ASP A 323 10.18 0.40 -0.85
N PHE A 324 11.13 0.36 0.09
CA PHE A 324 10.92 -0.35 1.34
C PHE A 324 9.95 0.34 2.29
N ARG A 325 9.20 -0.46 3.06
CA ARG A 325 8.42 -0.02 4.22
C ARG A 325 8.43 -1.09 5.33
N PRO A 326 8.21 -0.72 6.60
CA PRO A 326 8.05 -1.70 7.66
C PRO A 326 6.74 -2.49 7.48
N LEU A 327 6.74 -3.76 7.89
CA LEU A 327 5.52 -4.58 7.91
C LEU A 327 5.29 -5.31 9.25
N TYR A 328 6.29 -5.90 9.88
CA TYR A 328 6.10 -6.59 11.17
C TYR A 328 7.31 -6.43 12.08
N GLY A 329 7.11 -6.33 13.41
CA GLY A 329 8.18 -6.13 14.38
C GLY A 329 8.34 -4.67 14.82
N ARG A 330 9.59 -4.21 14.99
CA ARG A 330 9.97 -2.88 15.50
C ARG A 330 10.18 -1.88 14.36
N TYR A 331 9.12 -1.17 14.02
CA TYR A 331 9.08 -0.26 12.87
C TYR A 331 10.09 0.89 12.98
N GLU A 332 10.48 1.25 14.20
CA GLU A 332 11.43 2.31 14.50
C GLU A 332 12.77 2.10 13.80
N LEU A 333 13.20 0.84 13.58
CA LEU A 333 14.42 0.54 12.84
C LEU A 333 14.33 0.97 11.37
N VAL A 334 13.16 0.77 10.76
CA VAL A 334 12.90 1.14 9.37
C VAL A 334 12.70 2.64 9.23
N ASP A 335 12.05 3.27 10.23
CA ASP A 335 11.96 4.73 10.33
C ASP A 335 13.36 5.36 10.46
N GLU A 336 14.25 4.79 11.26
CA GLU A 336 15.64 5.25 11.40
C GLU A 336 16.41 5.11 10.07
N LEU A 337 16.36 3.92 9.45
CA LEU A 337 17.03 3.68 8.17
C LEU A 337 16.56 4.67 7.10
N ARG A 338 15.25 4.91 7.03
CA ARG A 338 14.64 5.91 6.15
C ARG A 338 15.14 7.32 6.42
N ASN A 339 15.08 7.77 7.67
CA ASN A 339 15.49 9.13 8.04
C ASN A 339 16.96 9.38 7.71
N TRP A 340 17.80 8.36 7.89
CA TRP A 340 19.19 8.39 7.47
C TRP A 340 19.35 8.39 5.93
N LEU A 341 18.54 7.61 5.20
CA LEU A 341 18.64 7.47 3.74
C LEU A 341 18.14 8.70 2.98
N LEU A 342 17.00 9.27 3.39
CA LEU A 342 16.27 10.31 2.67
C LEU A 342 17.13 11.49 2.16
N PRO A 343 18.06 12.08 2.93
CA PRO A 343 18.86 13.21 2.46
C PRO A 343 19.98 12.83 1.47
N GLN A 344 20.30 11.54 1.31
CA GLN A 344 21.49 11.12 0.57
C GLN A 344 21.34 11.11 -0.96
N PRO A 345 20.29 10.52 -1.58
CA PRO A 345 20.20 10.42 -3.04
C PRO A 345 20.38 11.74 -3.81
N PRO A 346 19.87 12.91 -3.34
CA PRO A 346 20.11 14.20 -3.99
C PRO A 346 21.61 14.56 -4.14
N GLU A 347 22.47 14.08 -3.23
CA GLU A 347 23.92 14.30 -3.27
C GLU A 347 24.64 13.37 -4.28
N HIS A 348 23.95 12.34 -4.78
CA HIS A 348 24.51 11.31 -5.65
C HIS A 348 24.05 11.44 -7.11
N ALA A 349 24.34 12.58 -7.76
CA ALA A 349 23.91 12.87 -9.13
C ALA A 349 24.29 11.79 -10.17
N ARG A 350 25.45 11.13 -10.02
CA ARG A 350 25.88 10.02 -10.91
C ARG A 350 24.98 8.79 -10.76
N PHE A 351 24.54 8.48 -9.55
CA PHE A 351 23.62 7.39 -9.29
C PHE A 351 22.24 7.68 -9.89
N LEU A 352 21.70 8.88 -9.67
CA LEU A 352 20.43 9.30 -10.27
C LEU A 352 20.47 9.26 -11.81
N ARG A 353 21.58 9.72 -12.40
CA ARG A 353 21.79 9.61 -13.86
C ARG A 353 21.84 8.15 -14.32
N ALA A 354 22.55 7.28 -13.61
CA ALA A 354 22.64 5.86 -13.97
C ALA A 354 21.28 5.14 -13.85
N LEU A 355 20.47 5.48 -12.83
CA LEU A 355 19.09 5.02 -12.73
C LEU A 355 18.23 5.51 -13.90
N ALA A 356 18.38 6.77 -14.30
CA ALA A 356 17.67 7.31 -15.45
C ALA A 356 18.09 6.62 -16.77
N GLU A 357 19.38 6.34 -16.96
CA GLU A 357 19.88 5.57 -18.11
C GLU A 357 19.26 4.17 -18.15
N GLU A 358 19.24 3.45 -17.03
CA GLU A 358 18.62 2.13 -16.91
C GLU A 358 17.10 2.18 -17.15
N ALA A 359 16.39 3.16 -16.58
CA ALA A 359 14.95 3.33 -16.78
C ALA A 359 14.58 3.56 -18.26
N LEU A 360 15.44 4.25 -19.01
CA LEU A 360 15.24 4.53 -20.44
C LEU A 360 15.51 3.32 -21.35
N THR A 361 16.16 2.26 -20.85
CA THR A 361 16.30 1.00 -21.61
C THR A 361 14.96 0.30 -21.84
N CYS A 362 13.98 0.55 -20.98
CA CYS A 362 12.64 0.00 -21.08
C CYS A 362 11.69 1.03 -21.69
N SER A 363 11.59 1.05 -23.02
CA SER A 363 10.74 2.02 -23.73
C SER A 363 9.27 1.58 -23.80
N PRO A 364 8.30 2.50 -23.64
CA PRO A 364 6.89 2.22 -23.87
C PRO A 364 6.65 1.67 -25.28
N PRO A 365 5.80 0.64 -25.44
CA PRO A 365 5.66 -0.16 -26.65
C PRO A 365 4.78 0.53 -27.70
N LEU A 366 5.23 1.71 -28.13
CA LEU A 366 4.55 2.56 -29.10
C LEU A 366 5.57 3.03 -30.15
N GLY A 367 5.27 2.83 -31.43
CA GLY A 367 6.06 3.32 -32.54
C GLY A 367 5.92 4.83 -32.76
N TRP A 368 6.71 5.35 -33.69
CA TRP A 368 6.64 6.76 -34.10
C TRP A 368 5.35 7.08 -34.88
N THR A 369 4.79 6.09 -35.59
CA THR A 369 3.50 6.18 -36.29
C THR A 369 2.29 5.98 -35.35
N GLY A 370 2.50 5.69 -34.07
CA GLY A 370 1.44 5.37 -33.11
C GLY A 370 0.90 3.93 -33.19
N GLY A 371 1.58 3.04 -33.92
CA GLY A 371 1.36 1.58 -33.82
C GLY A 371 1.99 0.98 -32.56
N PHE A 372 1.54 -0.20 -32.13
CA PHE A 372 2.16 -0.92 -31.03
C PHE A 372 3.51 -1.53 -31.45
N ILE A 373 4.41 -1.72 -30.49
CA ILE A 373 5.67 -2.46 -30.66
C ILE A 373 5.65 -3.65 -29.72
N TYR A 374 5.98 -4.83 -30.23
CA TYR A 374 6.06 -6.06 -29.45
C TYR A 374 7.49 -6.31 -28.97
N ASP A 375 7.63 -7.02 -27.85
CA ASP A 375 8.91 -7.25 -27.17
C ASP A 375 9.73 -8.43 -27.73
N GLY A 376 9.26 -9.04 -28.82
CA GLY A 376 9.96 -10.11 -29.53
C GLY A 376 9.91 -11.46 -28.81
N ASP A 377 8.97 -11.63 -27.87
CA ASP A 377 8.69 -12.91 -27.25
C ASP A 377 8.33 -13.96 -28.31
N ILE A 378 8.95 -15.15 -28.22
CA ILE A 378 8.80 -16.21 -29.23
C ILE A 378 7.46 -16.94 -29.07
N GLU A 379 7.01 -17.10 -27.82
CA GLU A 379 5.80 -17.85 -27.50
C GLU A 379 4.56 -16.97 -27.70
N ASN A 380 4.66 -15.68 -27.39
CA ASN A 380 3.57 -14.71 -27.50
C ASN A 380 3.96 -13.47 -28.35
N PRO A 381 4.22 -13.63 -29.67
CA PRO A 381 4.84 -12.61 -30.53
C PRO A 381 3.99 -11.36 -30.81
N HIS A 382 2.67 -11.42 -30.55
CA HIS A 382 1.72 -10.33 -30.74
C HIS A 382 1.25 -9.70 -29.42
N SER A 383 1.94 -10.02 -28.33
CA SER A 383 1.58 -9.51 -26.99
C SER A 383 2.62 -8.55 -26.44
N ILE A 384 2.21 -7.79 -25.43
CA ILE A 384 3.03 -6.82 -24.72
C ILE A 384 3.01 -7.18 -23.24
N ASP A 385 4.17 -7.39 -22.62
CA ASP A 385 4.28 -7.43 -21.16
C ASP A 385 4.02 -6.03 -20.57
N LEU A 386 2.81 -5.83 -20.03
CA LEU A 386 2.40 -4.57 -19.44
C LEU A 386 3.00 -4.31 -18.06
N LYS A 387 3.52 -5.33 -17.35
CA LYS A 387 4.30 -5.09 -16.12
C LYS A 387 5.63 -4.45 -16.50
N ARG A 388 6.32 -5.03 -17.48
CA ARG A 388 7.65 -4.57 -17.92
C ARG A 388 7.58 -3.30 -18.74
N PHE A 389 6.80 -3.22 -19.80
CA PHE A 389 6.84 -2.10 -20.75
C PHE A 389 5.72 -1.07 -20.53
N GLY A 390 4.73 -1.38 -19.69
CA GLY A 390 3.62 -0.48 -19.37
C GLY A 390 3.79 0.23 -18.02
N ALA A 391 3.85 -0.54 -16.93
CA ALA A 391 3.86 0.01 -15.57
C ALA A 391 5.25 0.51 -15.16
N ARG A 392 6.31 -0.27 -15.41
CA ARG A 392 7.69 0.07 -15.01
C ARG A 392 8.15 1.46 -15.44
N PRO A 393 7.87 1.99 -16.65
CA PRO A 393 8.24 3.36 -17.02
C PRO A 393 7.74 4.42 -16.03
N PHE A 394 6.50 4.29 -15.55
CA PHE A 394 5.94 5.21 -14.54
C PHE A 394 6.60 5.02 -13.19
N VAL A 395 6.73 3.77 -12.74
CA VAL A 395 7.33 3.41 -11.44
C VAL A 395 8.77 3.95 -11.35
N ASP A 396 9.59 3.71 -12.37
CA ASP A 396 11.00 4.08 -12.37
C ASP A 396 11.18 5.60 -12.36
N ALA A 397 10.44 6.36 -13.18
CA ALA A 397 10.55 7.81 -13.16
C ALA A 397 10.02 8.43 -11.86
N ALA A 398 8.89 7.93 -11.36
CA ALA A 398 8.33 8.39 -10.09
C ALA A 398 9.31 8.17 -8.93
N ARG A 399 9.98 6.99 -8.90
CA ARG A 399 11.05 6.69 -7.94
C ARG A 399 12.23 7.64 -8.08
N ILE A 400 12.78 7.80 -9.28
CA ILE A 400 13.95 8.65 -9.52
C ILE A 400 13.68 10.09 -9.10
N TRP A 401 12.54 10.65 -9.47
CA TRP A 401 12.17 12.00 -9.05
C TRP A 401 11.98 12.13 -7.55
N SER A 402 11.35 11.14 -6.91
CA SER A 402 11.16 11.16 -5.46
C SER A 402 12.50 11.12 -4.72
N LEU A 403 13.44 10.27 -5.17
CA LEU A 403 14.79 10.23 -4.63
C LEU A 403 15.54 11.56 -4.84
N MET A 404 15.43 12.14 -6.03
CA MET A 404 16.09 13.40 -6.37
C MET A 404 15.58 14.60 -5.57
N TYR A 405 14.28 14.61 -5.20
CA TYR A 405 13.66 15.69 -4.43
C TYR A 405 13.52 15.37 -2.93
N GLY A 406 14.03 14.24 -2.44
CA GLY A 406 13.93 13.85 -1.03
C GLY A 406 12.49 13.60 -0.57
N VAL A 407 11.64 13.09 -1.47
CA VAL A 407 10.25 12.71 -1.16
C VAL A 407 10.21 11.26 -0.69
N TRP A 408 9.68 11.03 0.52
CA TRP A 408 9.50 9.68 1.06
C TRP A 408 8.06 9.17 0.88
N ALA A 409 7.67 8.98 -0.38
CA ALA A 409 6.55 8.15 -0.77
C ALA A 409 7.09 6.89 -1.47
N THR A 410 6.41 5.76 -1.34
CA THR A 410 6.77 4.53 -2.07
C THR A 410 5.81 4.26 -3.24
N ASN A 411 4.51 4.46 -3.03
CA ASN A 411 3.47 4.34 -4.06
C ASN A 411 3.73 5.25 -5.26
N THR A 412 3.61 4.71 -6.48
CA THR A 412 3.92 5.41 -7.74
C THR A 412 2.99 6.60 -7.96
N GLY A 413 1.69 6.46 -7.70
CA GLY A 413 0.73 7.55 -7.82
C GLY A 413 1.07 8.69 -6.87
N ASP A 414 1.39 8.37 -5.63
CA ASP A 414 1.73 9.37 -4.62
C ASP A 414 3.07 10.06 -4.90
N ARG A 415 4.06 9.30 -5.36
CA ARG A 415 5.33 9.85 -5.83
C ARG A 415 5.10 10.87 -6.94
N LEU A 416 4.32 10.52 -7.98
CA LEU A 416 4.00 11.44 -9.09
C LEU A 416 3.29 12.71 -8.58
N ARG A 417 2.31 12.56 -7.67
CA ARG A 417 1.63 13.70 -7.04
C ARG A 417 2.58 14.58 -6.23
N ALA A 418 3.47 13.99 -5.45
CA ALA A 418 4.38 14.70 -4.56
C ALA A 418 5.50 15.45 -5.32
N VAL A 419 5.93 14.94 -6.49
CA VAL A 419 6.96 15.62 -7.30
C VAL A 419 6.39 16.65 -8.28
N ALA A 420 5.08 16.89 -8.27
CA ALA A 420 4.39 17.82 -9.17
C ALA A 420 4.95 19.24 -9.11
N GLU A 421 5.02 19.81 -7.90
CA GLU A 421 5.50 21.18 -7.67
C GLU A 421 7.00 21.31 -8.02
N PRO A 422 7.91 20.44 -7.53
CA PRO A 422 9.32 20.49 -7.89
C PRO A 422 9.60 20.32 -9.40
N LEU A 423 8.74 19.60 -10.13
CA LEU A 423 8.83 19.43 -11.58
C LEU A 423 8.13 20.54 -12.38
N ASN A 424 7.49 21.51 -11.71
CA ASN A 424 6.69 22.56 -12.32
C ASN A 424 5.60 22.01 -13.27
N LEU A 425 4.90 20.97 -12.82
CA LEU A 425 3.80 20.34 -13.56
C LEU A 425 2.45 20.85 -13.06
N SER A 426 1.54 21.10 -14.01
CA SER A 426 0.16 21.45 -13.69
C SER A 426 -0.59 20.23 -13.11
N ALA A 427 -1.65 20.50 -12.35
CA ALA A 427 -2.53 19.46 -11.81
C ALA A 427 -3.10 18.54 -12.90
N GLU A 428 -3.42 19.10 -14.07
CA GLU A 428 -3.91 18.32 -15.23
C GLU A 428 -2.86 17.35 -15.78
N GLN A 429 -1.59 17.78 -15.88
CA GLN A 429 -0.50 16.93 -16.36
C GLN A 429 -0.26 15.75 -15.41
N ILE A 430 -0.24 16.01 -14.11
CA ILE A 430 -0.05 14.97 -13.10
C ILE A 430 -1.23 14.01 -13.04
N ALA A 431 -2.47 14.53 -13.09
CA ALA A 431 -3.65 13.69 -13.17
C ALA A 431 -3.57 12.74 -14.37
N GLY A 432 -3.20 13.25 -15.55
CA GLY A 432 -3.02 12.42 -16.75
C GLY A 432 -1.93 11.35 -16.63
N GLU A 433 -0.83 11.63 -15.94
CA GLU A 433 0.24 10.65 -15.67
C GLU A 433 -0.22 9.55 -14.70
N VAL A 434 -0.86 9.93 -13.60
CA VAL A 434 -1.39 9.01 -12.58
C VAL A 434 -2.51 8.14 -13.14
N GLU A 435 -3.48 8.73 -13.85
CA GLU A 435 -4.58 8.00 -14.50
C GLU A 435 -4.05 7.00 -15.54
N SER A 436 -3.01 7.38 -16.29
CA SER A 436 -2.39 6.48 -17.27
C SER A 436 -1.70 5.30 -16.61
N PHE A 437 -1.02 5.50 -15.48
CA PHE A 437 -0.45 4.40 -14.70
C PHE A 437 -1.54 3.41 -14.25
N TYR A 438 -2.61 3.91 -13.64
CA TYR A 438 -3.71 3.04 -13.19
C TYR A 438 -4.53 2.44 -14.35
N LEU A 439 -4.55 3.08 -15.51
CA LEU A 439 -5.11 2.50 -16.72
C LEU A 439 -4.28 1.29 -17.20
N ILE A 440 -2.95 1.35 -17.15
CA ILE A 440 -2.11 0.17 -17.39
C ILE A 440 -2.41 -0.93 -16.38
N GLN A 441 -2.52 -0.59 -15.09
CA GLN A 441 -2.88 -1.55 -14.05
C GLN A 441 -4.23 -2.20 -14.32
N ARG A 442 -5.23 -1.46 -14.82
CA ARG A 442 -6.54 -2.00 -15.21
C ARG A 442 -6.42 -3.08 -16.30
N PHE A 443 -5.60 -2.87 -17.32
CA PHE A 443 -5.36 -3.89 -18.34
C PHE A 443 -4.66 -5.12 -17.77
N ARG A 444 -3.68 -4.92 -16.88
CA ARG A 444 -3.01 -6.02 -16.17
C ARG A 444 -3.99 -6.83 -15.32
N PHE A 445 -4.84 -6.18 -14.53
CA PHE A 445 -5.85 -6.85 -13.70
C PHE A 445 -6.81 -7.69 -14.54
N ARG A 446 -7.30 -7.14 -15.66
CA ARG A 446 -8.15 -7.89 -16.57
C ARG A 446 -7.44 -9.13 -17.09
N GLN A 447 -6.17 -9.01 -17.49
CA GLN A 447 -5.36 -10.13 -17.96
C GLN A 447 -5.15 -11.18 -16.87
N GLN A 448 -4.78 -10.77 -15.66
CA GLN A 448 -4.55 -11.67 -14.52
C GLN A 448 -5.79 -12.49 -14.11
N ILE A 449 -6.99 -11.96 -14.34
CA ILE A 449 -8.24 -12.67 -14.03
C ILE A 449 -8.53 -13.76 -15.08
N VAL A 450 -8.15 -13.55 -16.34
CA VAL A 450 -8.49 -14.46 -17.45
C VAL A 450 -7.35 -15.40 -17.85
N ALA A 451 -6.11 -15.04 -17.54
CA ALA A 451 -4.93 -15.84 -17.88
C ALA A 451 -4.90 -17.15 -17.07
N GLU A 452 -4.76 -18.27 -17.77
CA GLU A 452 -4.57 -19.59 -17.15
C GLU A 452 -3.08 -19.87 -16.91
N ASP A 453 -2.21 -19.37 -17.79
CA ASP A 453 -0.76 -19.52 -17.68
C ASP A 453 -0.14 -18.43 -16.79
N PRO A 454 0.61 -18.78 -15.73
CA PRO A 454 1.36 -17.83 -14.90
C PRO A 454 2.31 -16.91 -15.68
N ASP A 455 2.89 -17.35 -16.79
CA ASP A 455 3.82 -16.53 -17.59
C ASP A 455 3.08 -15.50 -18.47
N ASP A 456 1.76 -15.67 -18.71
CA ASP A 456 0.92 -14.77 -19.51
C ASP A 456 0.14 -13.72 -18.70
N VAL A 457 0.21 -13.77 -17.37
CA VAL A 457 -0.60 -12.93 -16.48
C VAL A 457 -0.35 -11.41 -16.63
N ASN A 458 0.75 -11.01 -17.28
CA ASN A 458 1.03 -9.61 -17.60
C ASN A 458 1.04 -9.30 -19.10
N ARG A 459 0.84 -10.29 -19.96
CA ARG A 459 0.95 -10.15 -21.41
C ARG A 459 -0.41 -9.86 -22.03
N VAL A 460 -0.52 -8.74 -22.74
CA VAL A 460 -1.78 -8.35 -23.41
C VAL A 460 -1.54 -8.27 -24.91
N ASP A 461 -2.36 -8.98 -25.68
CA ASP A 461 -2.44 -8.81 -27.13
C ASP A 461 -3.36 -7.60 -27.47
N PRO A 462 -2.81 -6.52 -28.06
CA PRO A 462 -3.62 -5.37 -28.43
C PRO A 462 -4.67 -5.66 -29.50
N ASP A 463 -4.52 -6.70 -30.32
CA ASP A 463 -5.47 -7.07 -31.37
C ASP A 463 -6.75 -7.72 -30.81
N GLU A 464 -6.65 -8.32 -29.62
CA GLU A 464 -7.80 -8.84 -28.85
C GLU A 464 -8.60 -7.73 -28.14
N LEU A 465 -8.04 -6.52 -28.06
CA LEU A 465 -8.73 -5.36 -27.48
C LEU A 465 -9.68 -4.71 -28.50
N ASN A 466 -10.83 -4.26 -28.03
CA ASN A 466 -11.72 -3.41 -28.83
C ASN A 466 -11.06 -2.05 -29.15
N GLU A 467 -11.62 -1.33 -30.13
CA GLU A 467 -11.03 -0.07 -30.62
C GLU A 467 -10.81 0.98 -29.52
N LEU A 468 -11.79 1.15 -28.63
CA LEU A 468 -11.71 2.10 -27.53
C LEU A 468 -10.56 1.74 -26.57
N HIS A 469 -10.47 0.48 -26.15
CA HIS A 469 -9.41 -0.01 -25.28
C HIS A 469 -8.03 0.11 -25.92
N ARG A 470 -7.89 -0.13 -27.23
CA ARG A 470 -6.65 0.12 -27.96
C ARG A 470 -6.24 1.59 -27.90
N LEU A 471 -7.19 2.51 -28.10
CA LEU A 471 -6.92 3.95 -28.01
C LEU A 471 -6.50 4.36 -26.59
N MET A 472 -7.21 3.88 -25.58
CA MET A 472 -6.88 4.10 -24.16
C MET A 472 -5.45 3.63 -23.84
N LEU A 473 -5.09 2.40 -24.25
CA LEU A 473 -3.75 1.86 -24.03
C LEU A 473 -2.67 2.70 -24.74
N LYS A 474 -2.93 3.14 -25.97
CA LYS A 474 -2.02 4.04 -26.71
C LYS A 474 -1.83 5.38 -26.01
N GLU A 475 -2.88 5.98 -25.47
CA GLU A 475 -2.78 7.24 -24.72
C GLU A 475 -1.94 7.06 -23.44
N ALA A 476 -2.11 5.96 -22.71
CA ALA A 476 -1.26 5.65 -21.56
C ALA A 476 0.22 5.55 -21.95
N PHE A 477 0.55 4.87 -23.05
CA PHE A 477 1.93 4.79 -23.55
C PHE A 477 2.47 6.14 -24.03
N LYS A 478 1.62 7.04 -24.56
CA LYS A 478 2.05 8.41 -24.87
C LYS A 478 2.42 9.19 -23.61
N GLN A 479 1.68 9.03 -22.50
CA GLN A 479 2.03 9.66 -21.23
C GLN A 479 3.35 9.08 -20.68
N ALA A 480 3.53 7.76 -20.72
CA ALA A 480 4.79 7.11 -20.34
C ALA A 480 5.99 7.66 -21.15
N LYS A 481 5.82 7.87 -22.47
CA LYS A 481 6.84 8.49 -23.32
C LYS A 481 7.16 9.93 -22.95
N LYS A 482 6.15 10.75 -22.61
CA LYS A 482 6.37 12.14 -22.17
C LYS A 482 7.16 12.17 -20.86
N LEU A 483 6.82 11.30 -19.93
CA LEU A 483 7.50 11.13 -18.66
C LEU A 483 8.96 10.70 -18.86
N GLN A 484 9.23 9.72 -19.73
CA GLN A 484 10.61 9.34 -20.08
C GLN A 484 11.38 10.44 -20.81
N LEU A 485 10.74 11.20 -21.69
CA LEU A 485 11.37 12.34 -22.34
C LEU A 485 11.79 13.41 -21.33
N ARG A 486 10.94 13.69 -20.33
CA ARG A 486 11.25 14.61 -19.24
C ARG A 486 12.46 14.12 -18.43
N LEU A 487 12.45 12.84 -18.05
CA LEU A 487 13.56 12.20 -17.35
C LEU A 487 14.87 12.30 -18.16
N LYS A 488 14.80 12.01 -19.46
CA LYS A 488 15.92 12.12 -20.40
C LYS A 488 16.52 13.53 -20.44
N LEU A 489 15.67 14.55 -20.59
CA LEU A 489 16.11 15.95 -20.64
C LEU A 489 16.73 16.42 -19.32
N GLN A 490 16.14 16.02 -18.19
CA GLN A 490 16.60 16.40 -16.86
C GLN A 490 17.99 15.86 -16.51
N HIS A 491 18.33 14.66 -17.02
CA HIS A 491 19.62 14.03 -16.78
C HIS A 491 20.63 14.19 -17.92
N GLY A 492 20.26 14.88 -19.02
CA GLY A 492 21.12 15.10 -20.18
C GLY A 492 21.49 13.79 -20.90
N LEU A 493 20.48 12.97 -21.17
CA LEU A 493 20.59 11.65 -21.81
C LEU A 493 20.12 11.64 -23.27
#